data_AF-A0A2H0ZSK3-F1
#
_entry.id   AF-A0A2H0ZSK3-F1
#
_cell.length_a   1.000
_cell.length_b   1.000
_cell.length_c   1.000
_cell.angle_alpha   90.00
_cell.angle_beta   90.00
_cell.angle_gamma   90.00
#
_symmetry.space_group_name_H-M   'P 1'
#
loop_
_entity.id
_entity.type
_entity.pdbx_description
1 polymer ?
#
loop_
_entity_poly.entity_id
_entity_poly.type
_entity_poly.pdbx_seq_one_letter_code
_entity_poly.pdbx_strand_id
1 'polypeptide(L)'
;MELTRRRSRLGDLADNLKLDVRAHQRTYEGAYTRTAISCLSFSIVMIKLFSSEFLPIGTVYTVYGCLLYFIGVFKAATVDTYYDAENDMEEFKTAGDSVLLLTGISLASYVAMLVLVLRL
;
A
#
# COMPACT_ATOMS: atom_id res chain seq x y z
N MET A 1 28.35 21.23 20.63
CA MET A 1 27.73 19.90 20.78
C MET A 1 27.71 19.28 19.40
N GLU A 2 28.70 18.45 19.06
CA GLU A 2 28.69 17.73 17.78
C GLU A 2 27.54 16.72 17.81
N LEU A 3 26.59 16.88 16.88
CA LEU A 3 25.48 15.96 16.74
C LEU A 3 25.97 14.70 16.01
N THR A 4 26.47 13.73 16.77
CA THR A 4 26.81 12.41 16.22
C THR A 4 25.53 11.71 15.79
N ARG A 5 25.31 11.59 14.49
CA ARG A 5 24.16 10.86 13.93
C ARG A 5 24.21 9.41 14.42
N ARG A 6 23.17 8.94 15.13
CA ARG A 6 23.06 7.51 15.45
C ARG A 6 23.15 6.70 14.16
N ARG A 7 23.99 5.67 14.17
CA ARG A 7 24.14 4.73 13.05
C ARG A 7 22.77 4.09 12.79
N SER A 8 22.26 4.25 11.57
CA SER A 8 21.02 3.61 11.13
C SER A 8 21.31 2.13 10.87
N ARG A 9 20.36 1.23 11.14
CA ARG A 9 20.47 -0.19 10.74
C ARG A 9 20.78 -0.35 9.24
N LEU A 10 20.33 0.60 8.42
CA LEU A 10 20.63 0.68 6.98
C LEU A 10 22.10 0.99 6.66
N GLY A 11 22.88 1.44 7.63
CA GLY A 11 24.30 1.76 7.46
C GLY A 11 25.19 0.53 7.33
N ASP A 12 24.70 -0.63 7.78
CA ASP A 12 25.41 -1.90 7.77
C ASP A 12 25.11 -2.74 6.50
N LEU A 13 24.13 -2.30 5.70
CA LEU A 13 23.73 -2.97 4.46
C LEU A 13 24.63 -2.57 3.27
N ALA A 14 24.79 -3.51 2.33
CA ALA A 14 25.38 -3.25 1.02
C ALA A 14 24.54 -2.25 0.20
N ASP A 15 25.17 -1.54 -0.74
CA ASP A 15 24.51 -0.41 -1.44
C ASP A 15 23.36 -0.82 -2.36
N ASN A 16 23.40 -2.03 -2.93
CA ASN A 16 22.29 -2.66 -3.66
C ASN A 16 21.07 -2.84 -2.74
N LEU A 17 21.27 -3.38 -1.54
CA LEU A 17 20.19 -3.69 -0.61
C LEU A 17 19.55 -2.42 -0.03
N LYS A 18 20.33 -1.34 0.12
CA LYS A 18 19.79 -0.01 0.45
C LYS A 18 18.82 0.51 -0.61
N LEU A 19 19.05 0.22 -1.90
CA LEU A 19 18.15 0.61 -2.98
C LEU A 19 16.85 -0.19 -2.93
N ASP A 20 16.92 -1.49 -2.67
CA ASP A 20 15.76 -2.37 -2.58
C ASP A 20 14.86 -2.01 -1.38
N VAL A 21 15.46 -1.78 -0.21
CA VAL A 21 14.71 -1.31 0.97
C VAL A 21 14.04 0.04 0.70
N ARG A 22 14.73 0.98 0.03
CA ARG A 22 14.13 2.27 -0.33
C ARG A 22 12.99 2.10 -1.34
N ALA A 23 13.14 1.23 -2.34
CA ALA A 23 12.10 0.94 -3.31
C ALA A 23 10.85 0.34 -2.63
N HIS A 24 11.07 -0.56 -1.67
CA HIS A 24 10.03 -1.15 -0.84
C HIS A 24 9.28 -0.08 -0.01
N GLN A 25 10.01 0.79 0.69
CA GLN A 25 9.42 1.89 1.47
C GLN A 25 8.62 2.86 0.58
N ARG A 26 9.17 3.27 -0.58
CA ARG A 26 8.47 4.17 -1.53
C ARG A 26 7.15 3.57 -2.00
N THR A 27 7.08 2.24 -2.15
CA THR A 27 5.90 1.54 -2.65
C THR A 27 4.88 1.28 -1.54
N TYR A 28 5.24 0.50 -0.53
CA TYR A 28 4.29 0.00 0.47
C TYR A 28 4.00 1.01 1.57
N GLU A 29 5.02 1.70 2.10
CA GLU A 29 4.82 2.76 3.10
C GLU A 29 4.37 4.07 2.46
N GLY A 30 4.86 4.38 1.26
CA GLY A 30 4.61 5.64 0.59
C GLY A 30 3.38 5.64 -0.32
N ALA A 31 3.44 4.90 -1.43
CA ALA A 31 2.42 4.95 -2.47
C ALA A 31 1.07 4.36 -2.00
N TYR A 32 1.09 3.22 -1.29
CA TYR A 32 -0.14 2.54 -0.88
C TYR A 32 -0.88 3.31 0.21
N THR A 33 -0.18 3.85 1.20
CA THR A 33 -0.78 4.67 2.27
C THR A 33 -1.41 5.94 1.70
N ARG A 34 -0.71 6.64 0.80
CA ARG A 34 -1.23 7.84 0.14
C ARG A 34 -2.49 7.55 -0.67
N THR A 35 -2.46 6.45 -1.44
CA THR A 35 -3.61 6.04 -2.26
C THR A 35 -4.79 5.66 -1.38
N ALA A 36 -4.55 4.92 -0.29
CA ALA A 36 -5.60 4.56 0.66
C ALA A 36 -6.24 5.78 1.30
N ILE A 37 -5.44 6.77 1.74
CA ILE A 37 -5.94 8.03 2.29
C ILE A 37 -6.80 8.75 1.24
N SER A 38 -6.34 8.85 -0.01
CA SER A 38 -7.12 9.48 -1.09
C SER A 38 -8.46 8.77 -1.33
N CYS A 39 -8.48 7.43 -1.35
CA CYS A 39 -9.72 6.65 -1.51
C CYS A 39 -10.68 6.83 -0.32
N LEU A 40 -10.17 6.82 0.91
CA LEU A 40 -10.99 7.01 2.11
C LEU A 40 -11.54 8.44 2.20
N SER A 41 -10.74 9.45 1.87
CA SER A 41 -11.20 10.84 1.79
C SER A 41 -12.29 11.00 0.73
N PHE A 42 -12.12 10.42 -0.45
CA PHE A 42 -13.13 10.44 -1.51
C PHE A 42 -14.43 9.75 -1.09
N SER A 43 -14.33 8.60 -0.40
CA SER A 43 -15.49 7.90 0.14
C SER A 43 -16.29 8.77 1.10
N ILE A 44 -15.63 9.46 2.04
CA ILE A 44 -16.31 10.37 2.99
C ILE A 44 -17.09 11.44 2.23
N VAL A 45 -16.49 12.04 1.19
CA VAL A 45 -17.17 13.04 0.36
C VAL A 45 -18.39 12.41 -0.33
N MET A 46 -18.27 11.23 -0.92
CA MET A 46 -19.39 10.53 -1.56
C MET A 46 -20.54 10.25 -0.57
N ILE A 47 -20.21 9.78 0.64
CA ILE A 47 -21.21 9.40 1.65
C ILE A 47 -21.89 10.64 2.28
N LYS A 48 -21.17 11.75 2.44
CA LYS A 48 -21.66 12.94 3.16
C LYS A 48 -22.23 14.04 2.27
N LEU A 49 -21.75 14.17 1.04
CA LEU A 49 -22.09 15.30 0.16
C LEU A 49 -23.18 14.97 -0.87
N PHE A 50 -23.29 13.71 -1.30
CA PHE A 50 -24.19 13.31 -2.39
C PHE A 50 -25.52 12.71 -1.91
N SER A 51 -26.47 12.59 -2.84
CA SER A 51 -27.76 11.90 -2.66
C SER A 51 -27.56 10.44 -2.21
N SER A 52 -28.58 9.86 -1.58
CA SER A 52 -28.56 8.48 -1.09
C SER A 52 -28.30 7.44 -2.19
N GLU A 53 -28.56 7.80 -3.45
CA GLU A 53 -28.26 6.99 -4.63
C GLU A 53 -26.76 6.72 -4.81
N PHE A 54 -25.89 7.65 -4.37
CA PHE A 54 -24.43 7.54 -4.50
C PHE A 54 -23.76 6.83 -3.31
N LEU A 55 -24.52 6.44 -2.28
CA LEU A 55 -23.96 5.73 -1.12
C LEU A 55 -23.21 4.42 -1.49
N PRO A 56 -23.71 3.58 -2.43
CA PRO A 56 -22.99 2.38 -2.84
C PRO A 56 -21.62 2.66 -3.47
N ILE A 57 -21.45 3.82 -4.13
CA ILE A 57 -20.15 4.22 -4.67
C ILE A 57 -19.18 4.53 -3.54
N GLY A 58 -19.63 5.30 -2.53
CA GLY A 58 -18.84 5.58 -1.34
C GLY A 58 -18.41 4.30 -0.60
N THR A 59 -19.30 3.33 -0.43
CA THR A 59 -18.96 2.07 0.25
C THR A 59 -17.90 1.25 -0.49
N VAL A 60 -17.94 1.21 -1.82
CA VAL A 60 -16.89 0.55 -2.64
C VAL A 60 -15.53 1.20 -2.40
N TYR A 61 -15.46 2.53 -2.40
CA TYR A 61 -14.21 3.25 -2.10
C TYR A 61 -13.73 3.07 -0.65
N THR A 62 -14.63 2.93 0.32
CA THR A 62 -14.27 2.60 1.71
C THR A 62 -13.59 1.24 1.78
N VAL A 63 -14.22 0.21 1.21
CA VAL A 63 -13.71 -1.17 1.25
C VAL A 63 -12.37 -1.23 0.51
N TYR A 64 -12.27 -0.64 -0.67
CA TYR A 64 -11.04 -0.58 -1.45
C TYR A 64 -9.91 0.13 -0.70
N GLY A 65 -10.18 1.31 -0.13
CA GLY A 65 -9.21 2.07 0.65
C GLY A 65 -8.71 1.32 1.89
N CYS A 66 -9.61 0.65 2.62
CA CYS A 66 -9.24 -0.18 3.77
C CYS A 66 -8.36 -1.36 3.36
N LEU A 67 -8.76 -2.13 2.34
CA LEU A 67 -7.98 -3.27 1.85
C LEU A 67 -6.58 -2.83 1.43
N LEU A 68 -6.49 -1.75 0.65
CA LEU A 68 -5.22 -1.21 0.19
C LEU A 68 -4.32 -0.77 1.36
N TYR A 69 -4.90 -0.12 2.37
CA TYR A 69 -4.17 0.28 3.57
C TYR A 69 -3.61 -0.92 4.32
N PHE A 70 -4.43 -1.92 4.62
CA PHE A 70 -3.99 -3.10 5.37
C PHE A 70 -2.93 -3.89 4.59
N ILE A 71 -3.13 -4.12 3.29
CA ILE A 71 -2.14 -4.78 2.44
C ILE A 71 -0.81 -4.00 2.46
N GLY A 72 -0.86 -2.67 2.37
CA GLY A 72 0.31 -1.81 2.46
C GLY A 72 1.06 -1.96 3.78
N VAL A 73 0.34 -1.93 4.91
CA VAL A 73 0.94 -2.10 6.26
C VAL A 73 1.53 -3.49 6.44
N PHE A 74 0.82 -4.55 6.07
CA PHE A 74 1.33 -5.92 6.17
C PHE A 74 2.59 -6.12 5.34
N LYS A 75 2.62 -5.59 4.12
CA LYS A 75 3.80 -5.69 3.25
C LYS A 75 4.94 -4.82 3.76
N ALA A 76 4.66 -3.60 4.24
CA ALA A 76 5.65 -2.75 4.89
C ALA A 76 6.35 -3.45 6.08
N ALA A 77 5.61 -4.23 6.87
CA ALA A 77 6.18 -5.02 7.98
C ALA A 77 7.06 -6.20 7.51
N THR A 78 6.97 -6.62 6.24
CA THR A 78 7.73 -7.76 5.69
C THR A 78 9.10 -7.33 5.13
N VAL A 79 9.57 -6.08 5.36
CA VAL A 79 10.90 -5.62 4.91
C VAL A 79 12.04 -6.52 5.39
N ASP A 80 11.89 -7.15 6.56
CA ASP A 80 12.93 -8.01 7.13
C ASP A 80 13.18 -9.28 6.29
N THR A 81 12.29 -9.68 5.37
CA THR A 81 12.55 -10.83 4.48
C THR A 81 13.63 -10.57 3.43
N TYR A 82 14.08 -9.33 3.24
CA TYR A 82 15.17 -9.02 2.30
C TYR A 82 16.57 -9.25 2.90
N TYR A 83 16.67 -9.38 4.22
CA TYR A 83 17.95 -9.57 4.92
C TYR A 83 17.75 -10.42 6.17
N ASP A 84 18.19 -11.67 6.11
CA ASP A 84 18.23 -12.52 7.28
C ASP A 84 19.50 -12.22 8.09
N ALA A 85 19.33 -11.51 9.22
CA ALA A 85 20.43 -11.13 10.10
C ALA A 85 21.05 -12.33 10.86
N GLU A 86 20.37 -13.49 10.90
CA GLU A 86 20.84 -14.68 11.60
C GLU A 86 21.65 -15.59 10.69
N ASN A 87 21.29 -15.68 9.41
CA ASN A 87 21.98 -16.51 8.42
C ASN A 87 22.91 -15.74 7.46
N ASP A 88 22.93 -14.40 7.52
CA ASP A 88 23.67 -13.50 6.62
C ASP A 88 23.43 -13.84 5.13
N MET A 89 22.18 -14.19 4.79
CA MET A 89 21.77 -14.54 3.44
C MET A 89 20.72 -13.58 2.90
N GLU A 90 20.87 -13.19 1.63
CA GLU A 90 19.91 -12.38 0.90
C GLU A 90 18.77 -13.27 0.36
N GLU A 91 17.55 -13.09 0.87
CA GLU A 91 16.37 -13.79 0.34
C GLU A 91 15.58 -12.89 -0.63
N PHE A 92 15.76 -13.16 -1.92
CA PHE A 92 15.07 -12.40 -2.97
C PHE A 92 13.64 -12.91 -3.18
N LYS A 93 12.68 -12.27 -2.54
CA LYS A 93 11.25 -12.46 -2.83
C LYS A 93 10.71 -11.33 -3.71
N THR A 94 10.20 -11.69 -4.89
CA THR A 94 9.60 -10.73 -5.82
C THR A 94 8.21 -10.28 -5.34
N ALA A 95 7.80 -9.06 -5.71
CA ALA A 95 6.50 -8.49 -5.34
C ALA A 95 5.31 -9.06 -6.14
N GLY A 96 5.53 -10.04 -7.02
CA GLY A 96 4.55 -10.50 -8.02
C GLY A 96 3.22 -10.95 -7.42
N ASP A 97 3.25 -11.68 -6.30
CA ASP A 97 2.05 -12.14 -5.60
C ASP A 97 1.18 -10.97 -5.09
N SER A 98 1.81 -9.96 -4.48
CA SER A 98 1.13 -8.74 -4.07
C SER A 98 0.49 -8.03 -5.27
N VAL A 99 1.24 -7.91 -6.37
CA VAL A 99 0.78 -7.23 -7.59
C VAL A 99 -0.42 -7.93 -8.20
N LEU A 100 -0.40 -9.26 -8.28
CA LEU A 100 -1.53 -10.04 -8.79
C LEU A 100 -2.78 -9.86 -7.93
N LEU A 101 -2.63 -9.94 -6.61
CA LEU A 101 -3.72 -9.73 -5.66
C LEU A 101 -4.33 -8.32 -5.82
N LEU A 102 -3.49 -7.28 -5.86
CA LEU A 102 -3.93 -5.89 -6.01
C LEU A 102 -4.58 -5.61 -7.36
N THR A 103 -4.10 -6.27 -8.43
CA THR A 103 -4.71 -6.18 -9.75
C THR A 103 -6.11 -6.79 -9.76
N GLY A 104 -6.30 -7.93 -9.10
CA GLY A 104 -7.61 -8.56 -8.98
C GLY A 104 -8.60 -7.68 -8.20
N ILE A 105 -8.17 -7.13 -7.06
CA ILE A 105 -9.00 -6.23 -6.24
C ILE A 105 -9.35 -4.96 -7.02
N SER A 106 -8.38 -4.32 -7.68
CA SER A 106 -8.63 -3.08 -8.42
C SER A 106 -9.57 -3.29 -9.61
N LEU A 107 -9.40 -4.40 -10.35
CA LEU A 107 -10.29 -4.75 -11.44
C LEU A 107 -11.72 -4.99 -10.95
N ALA A 108 -11.89 -5.75 -9.86
CA ALA A 108 -13.20 -6.01 -9.27
C ALA A 108 -13.88 -4.71 -8.79
N SER A 109 -13.12 -3.81 -8.15
CA SER A 109 -13.61 -2.50 -7.74
C SER A 109 -14.01 -1.63 -8.94
N TYR A 110 -13.24 -1.63 -10.03
CA TYR A 110 -13.61 -0.88 -11.24
C TYR A 110 -14.85 -1.42 -11.92
N VAL A 111 -15.03 -2.74 -11.99
CA VAL A 111 -16.26 -3.35 -12.52
C VAL A 111 -17.46 -3.00 -11.65
N ALA A 112 -17.33 -3.10 -10.32
CA ALA A 112 -18.40 -2.73 -9.39
C ALA A 112 -18.79 -1.25 -9.56
N MET A 113 -17.80 -0.36 -9.65
CA MET A 113 -18.01 1.06 -9.92
C MET A 113 -18.73 1.31 -11.24
N LEU A 114 -18.31 0.65 -12.32
CA LEU A 114 -18.93 0.79 -13.64
C LEU A 114 -20.40 0.36 -13.61
N VAL A 115 -20.71 -0.78 -12.98
CA VAL A 115 -22.09 -1.27 -12.85
C VAL A 115 -22.94 -0.32 -12.02
N LEU A 116 -22.42 0.21 -10.91
CA LEU A 116 -23.15 1.17 -10.08
C LEU A 116 -23.44 2.47 -10.83
N VAL A 117 -22.46 2.99 -11.56
CA VAL A 117 -22.62 4.22 -12.36
C VAL A 117 -23.62 4.04 -13.50
N LEU A 118 -23.65 2.88 -14.16
CA LEU A 118 -24.63 2.60 -15.21
C LEU A 118 -26.06 2.34 -14.69
N ARG A 119 -26.19 2.02 -13.40
CA ARG A 119 -27.48 1.73 -12.75
C ARG A 119 -28.13 2.96 -12.12
N LEU A 120 -27.33 3.96 -11.74
CA LEU A 120 -27.80 5.27 -11.30
C LEU A 120 -28.52 5.99 -12.44
#